data_AF-A0A7Y4T280-F1
#
_entry.id   AF-A0A7Y4T280-F1
#
_cell.length_a   1.000
_cell.length_b   1.000
_cell.length_c   1.000
_cell.angle_alpha   90.00
_cell.angle_beta   90.00
_cell.angle_gamma   90.00
#
_symmetry.space_group_name_H-M   'P 1'
#
loop_
_entity.id
_entity.type
_entity.pdbx_description
1 polymer ?
#
loop_
_entity_poly.entity_id
_entity_poly.type
_entity_poly.pdbx_seq_one_letter_code
_entity_poly.pdbx_strand_id
1 'polypeptide(L)'
;MKVLLPVLLVGLALGAGVFFLQLDADGAGRGTKDRPFSGRSAGPGAAPSAAPSGKRTPPTPEAGAGRQKVDSLAAPRTRGTFEGLVIGDGNPIPGASLSLVRDEQVLGEANTDEHGRFRLECAPLAAAATLRVRARGFVSLERPIAPRPAGGTALLGNVRLLRGQRIVGRVLDGRGRGIADAEVRVEPTNPGSDVLVAIAHTRPDGAFEVADAPPGTVSVTARAKGFGEQAVRYTASPTPFEIQLEPGVTLRLYLSGPRGRPVVGADVTVQAPSDVRGGRRTAKSDENGRVAFEGLGAPTWSVRVSHPEFRPSSLNQVAATETETVIECLPWPAIEGVVRAPAGKPPPPGTRVQALPASAPGDRIAQLDGGVEVGADGYFRLSGLRPGDWRVCVAAPGFAPTTSVPVKLGIEGDGYAGTIELRAGGSLALALVLGTEPVPGAELELFQSEPTPAQLWALQGSRGPKLGRRVTSGPDGRATFPDLSPGQVWVAVYAEVCPPARSGPHEVGSDPGAAAIRVELARGARIQGRVSSAQGTPLALAQLRIVESKRHLGFPLMLASDTEGHYTSAWLPPGRYTIEAFTAADPTKRSGPSEFELGPGEQRTLDLTL
;
A
#
# COMPACT_ATOMS: atom_id res chain seq x y z
N MET A 1 -19.52 40.22 -61.20
CA MET A 1 -19.95 41.24 -60.22
C MET A 1 -20.10 40.53 -58.86
N LYS A 2 -19.20 40.81 -57.89
CA LYS A 2 -19.14 40.44 -56.44
C LYS A 2 -19.43 38.95 -56.05
N VAL A 3 -18.44 38.12 -55.68
CA VAL A 3 -17.62 38.02 -54.43
C VAL A 3 -18.30 37.26 -53.26
N LEU A 4 -17.63 36.15 -52.88
CA LEU A 4 -17.47 35.43 -51.58
C LEU A 4 -18.65 34.80 -50.78
N LEU A 5 -18.36 33.56 -50.36
CA LEU A 5 -18.91 32.67 -49.31
C LEU A 5 -18.35 33.06 -47.89
N PRO A 6 -18.57 32.35 -46.76
CA PRO A 6 -19.73 31.79 -46.02
C PRO A 6 -19.93 32.47 -44.63
N VAL A 7 -20.88 32.03 -43.80
CA VAL A 7 -20.76 31.73 -42.33
C VAL A 7 -22.14 31.30 -41.82
N LEU A 8 -22.23 30.09 -41.26
CA LEU A 8 -23.39 29.60 -40.50
C LEU A 8 -22.91 29.27 -39.09
N LEU A 9 -23.46 29.95 -38.08
CA LEU A 9 -23.09 29.81 -36.67
C LEU A 9 -24.37 29.60 -35.84
N VAL A 10 -24.44 28.41 -35.23
CA VAL A 10 -25.01 28.02 -33.92
C VAL A 10 -26.51 28.20 -33.65
N GLY A 11 -27.13 27.08 -33.27
CA GLY A 11 -27.97 27.03 -32.06
C GLY A 11 -29.11 26.00 -32.06
N LEU A 12 -28.89 24.77 -31.55
CA LEU A 12 -29.61 24.21 -30.38
C LEU A 12 -29.29 22.72 -30.12
N ALA A 13 -29.05 22.42 -28.84
CA ALA A 13 -29.53 21.29 -28.01
C ALA A 13 -29.29 19.81 -28.43
N LEU A 14 -28.48 19.08 -27.64
CA LEU A 14 -28.85 17.97 -26.72
C LEU A 14 -27.68 16.99 -26.47
N GLY A 15 -27.42 16.71 -25.19
CA GLY A 15 -27.00 15.38 -24.70
C GLY A 15 -25.52 14.99 -24.74
N ALA A 16 -24.88 14.93 -23.57
CA ALA A 16 -23.88 13.92 -23.19
C ALA A 16 -23.61 14.07 -21.68
N GLY A 17 -23.64 13.05 -20.82
CA GLY A 17 -23.39 11.64 -21.10
C GLY A 17 -22.09 11.24 -20.42
N VAL A 18 -22.26 10.69 -19.21
CA VAL A 18 -21.27 10.06 -18.33
C VAL A 18 -20.25 9.21 -19.09
N PHE A 19 -18.95 9.43 -18.84
CA PHE A 19 -17.90 8.45 -19.13
C PHE A 19 -16.87 8.44 -17.99
N PHE A 20 -17.00 7.43 -17.13
CA PHE A 20 -16.04 7.06 -16.09
C PHE A 20 -15.16 5.93 -16.63
N LEU A 21 -13.84 6.06 -16.46
CA LEU A 21 -12.83 5.08 -16.86
C LEU A 21 -12.83 3.89 -15.89
N GLN A 22 -13.07 2.70 -16.45
CA GLN A 22 -12.72 1.40 -15.88
C GLN A 22 -11.20 1.18 -15.99
N LEU A 23 -10.59 0.80 -14.88
CA LEU A 23 -9.39 -0.02 -14.87
C LEU A 23 -9.67 -1.21 -13.95
N ASP A 24 -9.65 -2.38 -14.56
CA ASP A 24 -9.93 -3.68 -13.95
C ASP A 24 -8.97 -4.01 -12.82
N ALA A 25 -9.56 -4.66 -11.83
CA ALA A 25 -8.92 -5.37 -10.75
C ALA A 25 -8.76 -6.84 -11.12
N ASP A 26 -7.64 -7.43 -10.71
CA ASP A 26 -7.45 -8.82 -10.30
C ASP A 26 -6.07 -8.86 -9.62
N GLY A 27 -5.82 -9.42 -8.45
CA GLY A 27 -6.62 -10.18 -7.50
C GLY A 27 -5.64 -10.92 -6.57
N ALA A 28 -5.92 -10.92 -5.26
CA ALA A 28 -5.40 -11.80 -4.19
C ALA A 28 -3.88 -11.76 -3.87
N GLY A 29 -3.40 -11.84 -2.62
CA GLY A 29 -3.99 -12.09 -1.32
C GLY A 29 -2.89 -12.55 -0.33
N ARG A 30 -3.21 -12.58 0.97
CA ARG A 30 -2.40 -13.01 2.15
C ARG A 30 -1.38 -11.95 2.62
N GLY A 31 -1.38 -11.44 3.84
CA GLY A 31 -1.92 -11.90 5.12
C GLY A 31 -0.79 -12.47 5.99
N THR A 32 -0.30 -11.69 6.96
CA THR A 32 -0.13 -12.03 8.39
C THR A 32 1.07 -11.38 9.10
N LYS A 33 0.76 -10.90 10.32
CA LYS A 33 1.52 -10.93 11.58
C LYS A 33 2.52 -9.81 11.88
N ASP A 34 1.98 -8.84 12.63
CA ASP A 34 2.67 -8.14 13.72
C ASP A 34 3.37 -9.09 14.69
N ARG A 35 4.60 -8.73 15.07
CA ARG A 35 5.14 -8.97 16.41
C ARG A 35 5.89 -7.71 16.87
N PRO A 36 5.77 -7.34 18.16
CA PRO A 36 6.30 -6.09 18.68
C PRO A 36 7.81 -6.19 18.96
N PHE A 37 8.55 -5.18 18.55
CA PHE A 37 9.91 -4.91 19.01
C PHE A 37 9.84 -4.28 20.40
N SER A 38 10.43 -4.93 21.39
CA SER A 38 10.78 -4.32 22.67
C SER A 38 12.26 -3.94 22.64
N GLY A 39 12.54 -2.66 22.86
CA GLY A 39 13.89 -2.11 23.02
C GLY A 39 14.00 -1.44 24.39
N ARG A 40 14.99 -1.87 25.18
CA ARG A 40 15.61 -1.19 26.34
C ARG A 40 16.82 -2.05 26.72
N SER A 41 18.07 -1.64 26.50
CA SER A 41 18.90 -0.58 27.14
C SER A 41 20.04 -1.25 27.93
N ALA A 42 21.28 -0.92 27.59
CA ALA A 42 22.53 -1.19 28.33
C ALA A 42 22.45 -0.68 29.80
N GLY A 43 23.22 -1.10 30.80
CA GLY A 43 24.47 -1.86 31.02
C GLY A 43 24.69 -1.89 32.56
N PRO A 44 25.92 -1.85 33.14
CA PRO A 44 27.16 -2.61 32.94
C PRO A 44 27.60 -3.38 34.22
N GLY A 45 28.63 -4.24 34.18
CA GLY A 45 29.32 -4.67 35.41
C GLY A 45 30.19 -5.94 35.38
N ALA A 46 31.50 -5.72 35.21
CA ALA A 46 32.64 -6.40 35.87
C ALA A 46 32.78 -7.94 35.93
N ALA A 47 33.91 -8.41 35.37
CA ALA A 47 34.64 -9.65 35.69
C ALA A 47 35.22 -9.60 37.15
N PRO A 48 35.89 -10.64 37.74
CA PRO A 48 36.76 -11.64 37.09
C PRO A 48 36.86 -13.05 37.72
N SER A 49 37.70 -13.90 37.10
CA SER A 49 38.74 -14.74 37.75
C SER A 49 38.64 -16.27 37.61
N ALA A 50 39.63 -16.80 36.88
CA ALA A 50 40.53 -17.93 37.16
C ALA A 50 40.01 -19.34 37.53
N ALA A 51 40.42 -20.30 36.67
CA ALA A 51 40.65 -21.72 36.99
C ALA A 51 41.92 -21.87 37.91
N PRO A 52 42.25 -23.03 38.54
CA PRO A 52 42.55 -24.31 37.85
C PRO A 52 42.36 -25.65 38.65
N SER A 53 42.55 -26.79 37.95
CA SER A 53 43.15 -28.09 38.40
C SER A 53 42.56 -28.81 39.65
N GLY A 54 42.24 -30.12 39.71
CA GLY A 54 42.62 -31.31 38.97
C GLY A 54 42.63 -32.54 39.93
N LYS A 55 42.53 -33.77 39.38
CA LYS A 55 42.89 -35.11 39.94
C LYS A 55 41.92 -35.85 40.89
N ARG A 56 41.36 -37.01 40.46
CA ARG A 56 41.83 -38.42 40.73
C ARG A 56 40.69 -39.47 40.55
N THR A 57 41.05 -40.57 39.89
CA THR A 57 40.35 -41.83 39.49
C THR A 57 40.31 -42.90 40.62
N PRO A 58 39.86 -44.18 40.43
CA PRO A 58 38.69 -44.86 39.79
C PRO A 58 38.01 -45.87 40.81
N PRO A 59 37.13 -46.89 40.50
CA PRO A 59 37.37 -48.05 39.61
C PRO A 59 36.16 -48.58 38.78
N THR A 60 36.47 -49.42 37.78
CA THR A 60 35.59 -50.25 36.92
C THR A 60 35.08 -51.51 37.66
N PRO A 61 33.96 -52.16 37.26
CA PRO A 61 34.02 -53.18 36.20
C PRO A 61 32.81 -53.26 35.24
N GLU A 62 33.14 -53.62 33.99
CA GLU A 62 32.43 -54.44 32.99
C GLU A 62 30.90 -54.63 33.02
N ALA A 63 30.23 -54.29 31.91
CA ALA A 63 29.68 -55.26 30.92
C ALA A 63 28.52 -54.65 30.10
N GLY A 64 28.54 -54.86 28.78
CA GLY A 64 27.31 -54.99 27.98
C GLY A 64 26.81 -53.78 27.17
N ALA A 65 27.19 -53.78 25.89
CA ALA A 65 26.37 -53.43 24.71
C ALA A 65 25.83 -51.98 24.51
N GLY A 66 26.40 -51.33 23.50
CA GLY A 66 25.65 -50.68 22.42
C GLY A 66 25.03 -49.30 22.69
N ARG A 67 25.80 -48.22 22.42
CA ARG A 67 25.20 -46.92 22.07
C ARG A 67 25.85 -46.35 20.82
N GLN A 68 25.03 -46.24 19.78
CA GLN A 68 25.31 -45.52 18.55
C GLN A 68 25.84 -44.12 18.87
N LYS A 69 26.99 -43.82 18.29
CA LYS A 69 27.51 -42.47 18.11
C LYS A 69 26.54 -41.77 17.15
N VAL A 70 25.73 -40.86 17.67
CA VAL A 70 24.97 -39.93 16.84
C VAL A 70 26.00 -38.98 16.26
N ASP A 71 26.46 -39.29 15.04
CA ASP A 71 27.06 -38.30 14.18
C ASP A 71 26.04 -37.17 14.02
N SER A 72 26.46 -35.98 14.42
CA SER A 72 25.77 -34.74 14.11
C SER A 72 25.68 -34.59 12.60
N LEU A 73 24.61 -35.13 12.01
CA LEU A 73 24.17 -34.86 10.66
C LEU A 73 23.97 -33.35 10.51
N ALA A 74 24.90 -32.72 9.82
CA ALA A 74 24.65 -31.42 9.22
C ALA A 74 23.34 -31.53 8.42
N ALA A 75 22.37 -30.66 8.71
CA ALA A 75 21.15 -30.55 7.92
C ALA A 75 21.54 -30.47 6.43
N PRO A 76 20.88 -31.21 5.52
CA PRO A 76 21.19 -31.13 4.11
C PRO A 76 21.05 -29.67 3.70
N ARG A 77 22.15 -29.05 3.27
CA ARG A 77 22.12 -27.72 2.68
C ARG A 77 21.35 -27.86 1.38
N THR A 78 20.04 -27.63 1.41
CA THR A 78 19.17 -27.69 0.24
C THR A 78 19.73 -26.71 -0.78
N ARG A 79 20.40 -27.20 -1.83
CA ARG A 79 20.89 -26.33 -2.92
C ARG A 79 19.70 -25.83 -3.73
N GLY A 80 19.85 -24.68 -4.36
CA GLY A 80 18.97 -24.26 -5.45
C GLY A 80 19.41 -24.96 -6.72
N THR A 81 18.46 -25.52 -7.48
CA THR A 81 18.72 -26.10 -8.79
C THR A 81 17.76 -25.48 -9.80
N PHE A 82 18.28 -25.00 -10.92
CA PHE A 82 17.49 -24.48 -12.03
C PHE A 82 17.67 -25.39 -13.23
N GLU A 83 16.57 -25.88 -13.78
CA GLU A 83 16.56 -26.79 -14.93
C GLU A 83 15.68 -26.23 -16.03
N GLY A 84 16.06 -26.51 -17.27
CA GLY A 84 15.29 -26.08 -18.43
C GLY A 84 15.92 -26.51 -19.73
N LEU A 85 15.34 -26.00 -20.82
CA LEU A 85 15.77 -26.25 -22.18
C LEU A 85 16.07 -24.91 -22.85
N VAL A 86 17.27 -24.73 -23.42
CA VAL A 86 17.57 -23.57 -24.27
C VAL A 86 17.25 -23.93 -25.72
N ILE A 87 16.39 -23.13 -26.34
CA ILE A 87 15.97 -23.30 -27.74
C ILE A 87 16.22 -22.02 -28.55
N GLY A 88 16.50 -22.17 -29.84
CA GLY A 88 16.61 -21.09 -30.82
C GLY A 88 16.05 -21.54 -32.15
N ASP A 89 15.23 -20.70 -32.78
CA ASP A 89 14.55 -21.01 -34.05
C ASP A 89 13.82 -22.36 -34.06
N GLY A 90 13.25 -22.74 -32.92
CA GLY A 90 12.54 -24.01 -32.75
C GLY A 90 13.41 -25.24 -32.46
N ASN A 91 14.74 -25.10 -32.48
CA ASN A 91 15.68 -26.20 -32.24
C ASN A 91 16.41 -26.04 -30.89
N PRO A 92 16.79 -27.14 -30.20
CA PRO A 92 17.65 -27.07 -29.04
C PRO A 92 19.03 -26.47 -29.37
N ILE A 93 19.59 -25.68 -28.45
CA ILE A 93 20.92 -25.07 -28.60
C ILE A 93 21.90 -25.81 -27.69
N PRO A 94 22.80 -26.65 -28.23
CA PRO A 94 23.86 -27.27 -27.43
C PRO A 94 25.01 -26.31 -27.12
N GLY A 95 25.64 -26.47 -25.96
CA GLY A 95 26.78 -25.67 -25.52
C GLY A 95 26.50 -24.20 -25.18
N ALA A 96 25.23 -23.78 -25.09
CA ALA A 96 24.85 -22.47 -24.59
C ALA A 96 25.32 -22.32 -23.14
N SER A 97 25.94 -21.19 -22.80
CA SER A 97 26.44 -20.90 -21.45
C SER A 97 25.39 -20.16 -20.64
N LEU A 98 25.14 -20.63 -19.42
CA LEU A 98 24.24 -20.02 -18.44
C LEU A 98 25.05 -19.60 -17.23
N SER A 99 24.80 -18.38 -16.75
CA SER A 99 25.34 -17.88 -15.48
C SER A 99 24.25 -17.19 -14.68
N LEU A 100 24.17 -17.50 -13.39
CA LEU A 100 23.26 -16.85 -12.46
C LEU A 100 24.05 -15.80 -11.69
N VAL A 101 23.67 -14.53 -11.80
CA VAL A 101 24.47 -13.39 -11.29
C VAL A 101 23.64 -12.53 -10.34
N ARG A 102 24.26 -12.03 -9.27
CA ARG A 102 23.69 -11.00 -8.38
C ARG A 102 24.80 -10.02 -7.98
N ASP A 103 24.57 -8.73 -8.15
CA ASP A 103 25.55 -7.67 -7.86
C ASP A 103 26.92 -7.93 -8.51
N GLU A 104 26.92 -8.34 -9.79
CA GLU A 104 28.09 -8.80 -10.57
C GLU A 104 28.80 -10.07 -10.06
N GLN A 105 28.36 -10.66 -8.94
CA GLN A 105 28.86 -11.94 -8.46
C GLN A 105 28.15 -13.11 -9.15
N VAL A 106 28.92 -14.02 -9.73
CA VAL A 106 28.42 -15.29 -10.28
C VAL A 106 28.10 -16.27 -9.14
N LEU A 107 26.83 -16.67 -9.05
CA LEU A 107 26.28 -17.57 -8.04
C LEU A 107 26.25 -19.04 -8.49
N GLY A 108 26.29 -19.29 -9.80
CA GLY A 108 26.30 -20.61 -10.41
C GLY A 108 26.37 -20.52 -11.94
N GLU A 109 26.92 -21.55 -12.57
CA GLU A 109 27.07 -21.63 -14.02
C GLU A 109 26.70 -23.03 -14.52
N ALA A 110 26.29 -23.11 -15.78
CA ALA A 110 26.04 -24.37 -16.47
C ALA A 110 26.19 -24.20 -17.98
N ASN A 111 26.35 -25.31 -18.70
CA ASN A 111 26.23 -25.35 -20.15
C ASN A 111 25.08 -26.29 -20.53
N THR A 112 24.47 -26.05 -21.69
CA THR A 112 23.49 -26.97 -22.24
C THR A 112 24.15 -28.21 -22.86
N ASP A 113 23.48 -29.35 -22.69
CA ASP A 113 23.85 -30.61 -23.34
C ASP A 113 23.49 -30.64 -24.84
N GLU A 114 23.75 -31.78 -25.51
CA GLU A 114 23.43 -31.99 -26.93
C GLU A 114 21.94 -31.81 -27.27
N HIS A 115 21.07 -31.96 -26.28
CA HIS A 115 19.63 -31.79 -26.39
C HIS A 115 19.18 -30.41 -25.90
N GLY A 116 20.09 -29.46 -25.68
CA GLY A 116 19.81 -28.11 -25.21
C GLY A 116 19.40 -28.01 -23.74
N ARG A 117 19.44 -29.10 -22.96
CA ARG A 117 19.01 -29.10 -21.56
C ARG A 117 20.13 -28.60 -20.66
N PHE A 118 19.78 -27.87 -19.62
CA PHE A 118 20.74 -27.45 -18.60
C PHE A 118 20.25 -27.79 -17.20
N ARG A 119 21.21 -27.92 -16.29
CA ARG A 119 21.00 -27.99 -14.85
C ARG A 119 22.04 -27.09 -14.18
N LEU A 120 21.58 -25.97 -13.62
CA LEU A 120 22.42 -24.98 -12.93
C LEU A 120 22.18 -25.10 -11.44
N GLU A 121 23.25 -25.32 -10.69
CA GLU A 121 23.20 -25.40 -9.22
C GLU A 121 23.78 -24.15 -8.57
N CYS A 122 23.15 -23.68 -7.50
CA CYS A 122 23.64 -22.56 -6.70
C CYS A 122 23.26 -22.72 -5.22
N ALA A 123 23.82 -21.86 -4.37
CA ALA A 123 23.31 -21.72 -3.01
C ALA A 123 21.87 -21.15 -3.02
N PRO A 124 21.06 -21.37 -1.96
CA PRO A 124 19.74 -20.75 -1.85
C PRO A 124 19.75 -19.24 -2.10
N LEU A 125 18.82 -18.77 -2.94
CA LEU A 125 18.72 -17.37 -3.31
C LEU A 125 17.94 -16.59 -2.25
N ALA A 126 18.62 -15.92 -1.32
CA ALA A 126 17.94 -15.07 -0.34
C ALA A 126 17.28 -13.82 -0.96
N ALA A 127 17.78 -13.38 -2.11
CA ALA A 127 17.31 -12.21 -2.86
C ALA A 127 17.25 -12.55 -4.36
N ALA A 128 16.65 -11.65 -5.16
CA ALA A 128 16.54 -11.83 -6.61
C ALA A 128 17.93 -11.91 -7.26
N ALA A 129 18.00 -12.61 -8.39
CA ALA A 129 19.20 -12.76 -9.21
C ALA A 129 18.84 -12.68 -10.69
N THR A 130 19.83 -12.64 -11.57
CA THR A 130 19.65 -12.58 -13.02
C THR A 130 20.29 -13.80 -13.67
N LEU A 131 19.50 -14.56 -14.41
CA LEU A 131 20.01 -15.63 -15.28
C LEU A 131 20.44 -15.04 -16.62
N ARG A 132 21.74 -15.05 -16.89
CA ARG A 132 22.33 -14.68 -18.19
C ARG A 132 22.54 -15.93 -19.04
N VAL A 133 22.00 -15.93 -20.25
CA VAL A 133 22.14 -17.04 -21.21
C VAL A 133 22.78 -16.51 -22.50
N ARG A 134 23.87 -17.15 -22.93
CA ARG A 134 24.62 -16.79 -24.15
C ARG A 134 24.83 -18.01 -25.04
N ALA A 135 24.72 -17.80 -26.35
CA ALA A 135 25.09 -18.77 -27.36
C ALA A 135 25.60 -18.05 -28.62
N ARG A 136 26.56 -18.64 -29.34
CA ARG A 136 27.11 -18.02 -30.55
C ARG A 136 26.01 -17.81 -31.60
N GLY A 137 25.91 -16.60 -32.15
CA GLY A 137 24.92 -16.23 -33.17
C GLY A 137 23.53 -15.90 -32.62
N PHE A 138 23.36 -15.91 -31.30
CA PHE A 138 22.12 -15.55 -30.63
C PHE A 138 22.34 -14.33 -29.72
N VAL A 139 21.28 -13.55 -29.55
CA VAL A 139 21.25 -12.40 -28.65
C VAL A 139 21.40 -12.88 -27.21
N SER A 140 22.27 -12.23 -26.44
CA SER A 140 22.37 -12.50 -24.99
C SER A 140 21.04 -12.19 -24.30
N LEU A 141 20.55 -13.14 -23.50
CA LEU A 141 19.30 -13.03 -22.76
C LEU A 141 19.59 -12.90 -21.27
N GLU A 142 19.00 -11.89 -20.62
CA GLU A 142 18.98 -11.76 -19.18
C GLU A 142 17.55 -11.91 -18.65
N ARG A 143 17.35 -12.87 -17.75
CA ARG A 143 16.05 -13.18 -17.14
C ARG A 143 16.09 -12.97 -15.64
N PRO A 144 15.23 -12.12 -15.06
CA PRO A 144 15.09 -12.01 -13.61
C PRO A 144 14.60 -13.32 -12.99
N ILE A 145 15.27 -13.73 -11.91
CA ILE A 145 14.95 -14.91 -11.10
C ILE A 145 14.55 -14.45 -9.71
N ALA A 146 13.34 -14.82 -9.28
CA ALA A 146 12.81 -14.46 -7.97
C ALA A 146 13.62 -15.09 -6.81
N PRO A 147 13.65 -14.46 -5.61
CA PRO A 147 14.25 -15.05 -4.42
C PRO A 147 13.70 -16.45 -4.12
N ARG A 148 14.58 -17.36 -3.74
CA ARG A 148 14.25 -18.73 -3.33
C ARG A 148 15.12 -19.17 -2.13
N PRO A 149 14.83 -18.66 -0.92
CA PRO A 149 15.65 -18.88 0.27
C PRO A 149 15.61 -20.33 0.81
N ALA A 150 14.58 -21.10 0.45
CA ALA A 150 14.46 -22.52 0.83
C ALA A 150 15.25 -23.48 -0.08
N GLY A 151 15.83 -23.00 -1.18
CA GLY A 151 16.46 -23.85 -2.20
C GLY A 151 15.45 -24.68 -3.00
N GLY A 152 15.87 -25.85 -3.48
CA GLY A 152 15.05 -26.78 -4.27
C GLY A 152 15.09 -26.55 -5.78
N THR A 153 14.46 -27.45 -6.54
CA THR A 153 14.47 -27.43 -8.01
C THR A 153 13.43 -26.47 -8.60
N ALA A 154 13.84 -25.64 -9.56
CA ALA A 154 12.99 -24.78 -10.36
C ALA A 154 13.05 -25.22 -11.82
N LEU A 155 11.90 -25.52 -12.41
CA LEU A 155 11.79 -25.72 -13.85
C LEU A 155 11.55 -24.36 -14.51
N LEU A 156 12.52 -23.90 -15.29
CA LEU A 156 12.46 -22.65 -16.06
C LEU A 156 11.80 -22.83 -17.44
N GLY A 157 11.45 -24.06 -17.80
CA GLY A 157 10.83 -24.40 -19.08
C GLY A 157 11.76 -24.11 -20.26
N ASN A 158 11.19 -23.64 -21.36
CA ASN A 158 11.94 -23.28 -22.56
C ASN A 158 12.47 -21.85 -22.45
N VAL A 159 13.80 -21.71 -22.38
CA VAL A 159 14.51 -20.43 -22.51
C VAL A 159 14.80 -20.22 -23.99
N ARG A 160 14.06 -19.31 -24.62
CA ARG A 160 14.16 -19.07 -26.06
C ARG A 160 15.15 -17.96 -26.35
N LEU A 161 16.25 -18.29 -27.03
CA LEU A 161 17.17 -17.29 -27.58
C LEU A 161 16.71 -16.88 -28.98
N LEU A 162 16.88 -15.60 -29.30
CA LEU A 162 16.61 -15.04 -30.62
C LEU A 162 17.90 -14.96 -31.41
N ARG A 163 17.84 -15.22 -32.73
CA ARG A 163 18.99 -14.96 -33.60
C ARG A 163 19.31 -13.48 -33.62
N GLY A 164 20.60 -13.19 -33.44
CA GLY A 164 21.09 -11.82 -33.50
C GLY A 164 21.18 -11.32 -34.94
N GLN A 165 21.02 -10.01 -35.11
CA GLN A 165 21.38 -9.31 -36.34
C GLN A 165 22.75 -8.65 -36.17
N ARG A 166 23.48 -8.49 -37.27
CA ARG A 166 24.77 -7.82 -37.28
C ARG A 166 24.57 -6.32 -37.54
N ILE A 167 25.09 -5.47 -36.66
CA ILE A 167 25.09 -4.01 -36.81
C ILE A 167 26.53 -3.56 -36.93
N VAL A 168 26.84 -2.81 -38.00
CA VAL A 168 28.15 -2.18 -38.21
C VAL A 168 27.91 -0.69 -38.33
N GLY A 169 28.74 0.10 -37.67
CA GLY A 169 28.64 1.55 -37.73
C GLY A 169 29.88 2.27 -37.24
N ARG A 170 29.76 3.59 -37.10
CA ARG A 170 30.80 4.46 -36.56
C ARG A 170 30.24 5.39 -35.49
N VAL A 171 31.04 5.66 -34.46
CA VAL A 171 30.77 6.72 -33.49
C VAL A 171 31.76 7.85 -33.71
N LEU A 172 31.25 9.05 -33.98
CA LEU A 172 32.02 10.22 -34.38
C LEU A 172 31.78 11.39 -33.41
N ASP A 173 32.74 12.30 -33.28
CA ASP A 173 32.52 13.60 -32.64
C ASP A 173 31.88 14.61 -33.61
N GLY A 174 31.49 15.79 -33.10
CA GLY A 174 30.94 16.88 -33.93
C GLY A 174 31.90 17.44 -35.00
N ARG A 175 33.17 17.02 -35.05
CA ARG A 175 34.15 17.34 -36.10
C ARG A 175 34.35 16.19 -37.09
N GLY A 176 33.59 15.10 -36.95
CA GLY A 176 33.69 13.91 -37.80
C GLY A 176 34.86 12.98 -37.45
N ARG A 177 35.53 13.16 -36.31
CA ARG A 177 36.62 12.27 -35.87
C ARG A 177 36.06 11.07 -35.14
N GLY A 178 36.61 9.88 -35.38
CA GLY A 178 36.23 8.66 -34.68
C GLY A 178 36.50 8.74 -33.18
N ILE A 179 35.55 8.25 -32.38
CA ILE A 179 35.69 8.15 -30.92
C ILE A 179 36.09 6.71 -30.58
N ALA A 180 37.26 6.54 -29.97
CA ALA A 180 37.77 5.24 -29.54
C ALA A 180 37.14 4.80 -28.21
N ASP A 181 36.99 3.49 -28.03
CA ASP A 181 36.51 2.87 -26.77
C ASP A 181 35.16 3.43 -26.28
N ALA A 182 34.31 3.88 -27.22
CA ALA A 182 32.93 4.20 -26.94
C ALA A 182 32.16 2.90 -26.77
N GLU A 183 31.45 2.75 -25.65
CA GLU A 183 30.53 1.65 -25.43
C GLU A 183 29.29 1.86 -26.29
N VAL A 184 28.94 0.86 -27.10
CA VAL A 184 27.77 0.81 -27.96
C VAL A 184 26.86 -0.29 -27.45
N ARG A 185 25.73 0.11 -26.86
CA ARG A 185 24.71 -0.78 -26.30
C ARG A 185 23.49 -0.83 -27.23
N VAL A 186 22.99 -2.03 -27.52
CA VAL A 186 21.86 -2.24 -28.43
C VAL A 186 20.75 -3.02 -27.72
N GLU A 187 19.53 -2.46 -27.74
CA GLU A 187 18.35 -3.01 -27.08
C GLU A 187 17.10 -2.94 -27.97
N PRO A 188 16.10 -3.84 -27.82
CA PRO A 188 14.84 -3.73 -28.55
C PRO A 188 14.12 -2.43 -28.21
N THR A 189 13.47 -1.81 -29.20
CA THR A 189 12.74 -0.57 -28.94
C THR A 189 11.47 -0.78 -28.10
N ASN A 190 10.96 -2.01 -28.06
CA ASN A 190 9.86 -2.47 -27.21
C ASN A 190 10.36 -3.67 -26.40
N PRO A 191 10.86 -3.47 -25.18
CA PRO A 191 11.35 -4.58 -24.35
C PRO A 191 10.19 -5.48 -23.93
N GLY A 192 10.41 -6.80 -23.98
CA GLY A 192 9.52 -7.79 -23.38
C GLY A 192 9.86 -8.01 -21.90
N SER A 193 9.42 -9.14 -21.35
CA SER A 193 9.78 -9.55 -19.98
C SER A 193 11.25 -10.00 -19.85
N ASP A 194 11.83 -10.51 -20.93
CA ASP A 194 13.26 -10.86 -20.99
C ASP A 194 14.05 -9.64 -21.50
N VAL A 195 15.20 -9.36 -20.87
CA VAL A 195 16.09 -8.26 -21.27
C VAL A 195 17.05 -8.80 -22.33
N LEU A 196 17.03 -8.17 -23.50
CA LEU A 196 17.89 -8.50 -24.63
C LEU A 196 18.86 -7.34 -24.84
N VAL A 197 20.15 -7.57 -24.64
CA VAL A 197 21.17 -6.54 -24.75
C VAL A 197 22.40 -7.08 -25.46
N ALA A 198 22.92 -6.30 -26.40
CA ALA A 198 24.22 -6.54 -27.02
C ALA A 198 25.13 -5.32 -26.82
N ILE A 199 26.40 -5.56 -26.54
CA ILE A 199 27.39 -4.51 -26.22
C ILE A 199 28.62 -4.71 -27.10
N ALA A 200 29.12 -3.61 -27.68
CA ALA A 200 30.40 -3.57 -28.37
C ALA A 200 31.17 -2.29 -27.98
N HIS A 201 32.46 -2.26 -28.28
CA HIS A 201 33.30 -1.06 -28.14
C HIS A 201 33.81 -0.62 -29.50
N THR A 202 33.96 0.69 -29.68
CA THR A 202 34.51 1.25 -30.93
C THR A 202 36.04 1.12 -30.99
N ARG A 203 36.54 0.91 -32.21
CA ARG A 203 37.97 0.96 -32.55
C ARG A 203 38.49 2.41 -32.56
N PRO A 204 39.82 2.63 -32.67
CA PRO A 204 40.39 3.98 -32.71
C PRO A 204 39.85 4.91 -33.81
N ASP A 205 39.35 4.36 -34.91
CA ASP A 205 38.72 5.09 -36.01
C ASP A 205 37.20 5.32 -35.80
N GLY A 206 36.67 4.95 -34.63
CA GLY A 206 35.26 5.02 -34.28
C GLY A 206 34.41 3.85 -34.79
N ALA A 207 34.98 2.91 -35.54
CA ALA A 207 34.21 1.80 -36.10
C ALA A 207 33.82 0.77 -35.02
N PHE A 208 32.58 0.30 -35.05
CA PHE A 208 32.10 -0.79 -34.19
C PHE A 208 31.37 -1.87 -35.00
N GLU A 209 31.30 -3.06 -34.42
CA GLU A 209 30.51 -4.17 -34.92
C GLU A 209 29.85 -4.89 -33.73
N VAL A 210 28.53 -5.00 -33.78
CA VAL A 210 27.71 -5.80 -32.86
C VAL A 210 27.22 -7.00 -33.65
N ALA A 211 27.72 -8.19 -33.32
CA ALA A 211 27.41 -9.41 -34.09
C ALA A 211 26.06 -10.05 -33.72
N ASP A 212 25.56 -9.76 -32.53
CA ASP A 212 24.45 -10.44 -31.87
C ASP A 212 23.36 -9.48 -31.39
N ALA A 213 23.13 -8.38 -32.11
CA ALA A 213 22.12 -7.39 -31.74
C ALA A 213 20.70 -7.98 -31.80
N PRO A 214 19.77 -7.52 -30.94
CA PRO A 214 18.37 -7.91 -31.03
C PRO A 214 17.80 -7.72 -32.45
N PRO A 215 16.97 -8.65 -32.96
CA PRO A 215 16.39 -8.53 -34.30
C PRO A 215 15.35 -7.40 -34.37
N GLY A 216 15.16 -6.85 -35.57
CA GLY A 216 14.14 -5.83 -35.84
C GLY A 216 14.64 -4.41 -35.51
N THR A 217 13.70 -3.52 -35.21
CA THR A 217 14.02 -2.13 -34.85
C THR A 217 14.53 -2.06 -33.42
N VAL A 218 15.75 -1.55 -33.26
CA VAL A 218 16.46 -1.46 -31.99
C VAL A 218 16.80 -0.01 -31.64
N SER A 219 17.09 0.24 -30.37
CA SER A 219 17.74 1.46 -29.90
C SER A 219 19.22 1.17 -29.74
N VAL A 220 20.07 1.95 -30.40
CA VAL A 220 21.53 1.90 -30.26
C VAL A 220 21.97 3.11 -29.46
N THR A 221 22.56 2.88 -28.30
CA THR A 221 23.03 3.91 -27.38
C THR A 221 24.55 3.90 -27.37
N ALA A 222 25.18 5.05 -27.63
CA ALA A 222 26.62 5.21 -27.57
C ALA A 222 27.02 6.11 -26.40
N ARG A 223 28.02 5.68 -25.63
CA ARG A 223 28.57 6.42 -24.49
C ARG A 223 30.10 6.41 -24.55
N ALA A 224 30.70 7.58 -24.35
CA ALA A 224 32.15 7.74 -24.27
C ALA A 224 32.53 8.75 -23.19
N LYS A 225 33.74 8.61 -22.64
CA LYS A 225 34.26 9.54 -21.63
C LYS A 225 34.40 10.95 -22.22
N GLY A 226 33.83 11.94 -21.56
CA GLY A 226 33.87 13.35 -22.00
C GLY A 226 32.81 13.71 -23.06
N PHE A 227 31.96 12.77 -23.46
CA PHE A 227 30.89 12.98 -24.40
C PHE A 227 29.52 12.78 -23.74
N GLY A 228 28.51 13.42 -24.32
CA GLY A 228 27.12 13.20 -23.98
C GLY A 228 26.65 11.86 -24.54
N GLU A 229 25.87 11.12 -23.76
CA GLU A 229 25.23 9.90 -24.23
C GLU A 229 24.20 10.21 -25.32
N GLN A 230 24.22 9.44 -26.42
CA GLN A 230 23.27 9.58 -27.52
C GLN A 230 22.67 8.22 -27.85
N ALA A 231 21.36 8.21 -28.06
CA ALA A 231 20.62 7.01 -28.44
C ALA A 231 19.84 7.26 -29.73
N VAL A 232 20.01 6.33 -30.68
CA VAL A 232 19.48 6.41 -32.05
C VAL A 232 18.72 5.13 -32.36
N ARG A 233 17.52 5.27 -32.91
CA ARG A 233 16.74 4.12 -33.37
C ARG A 233 17.34 3.60 -34.68
N TYR A 234 17.69 2.32 -34.70
CA TYR A 234 18.25 1.63 -35.86
C TYR A 234 17.26 0.63 -36.43
N THR A 235 17.11 0.67 -37.74
CA THR A 235 16.48 -0.37 -38.56
C THR A 235 17.47 -0.70 -39.67
N ALA A 236 17.64 -1.99 -39.98
CA ALA A 236 18.59 -2.44 -41.00
C ALA A 236 18.42 -1.67 -42.32
N SER A 237 19.52 -1.09 -42.81
CA SER A 237 19.59 -0.24 -44.01
C SER A 237 20.93 -0.48 -44.72
N PRO A 238 21.01 -0.33 -46.06
CA PRO A 238 22.27 -0.39 -46.79
C PRO A 238 23.22 0.80 -46.52
N THR A 239 22.75 1.86 -45.88
CA THR A 239 23.56 3.04 -45.56
C THR A 239 24.47 2.81 -44.35
N PRO A 240 25.70 3.36 -44.33
CA PRO A 240 26.54 3.38 -43.14
C PRO A 240 25.78 3.98 -41.95
N PHE A 241 25.77 3.28 -40.82
CA PHE A 241 25.14 3.76 -39.60
C PHE A 241 26.15 4.56 -38.78
N GLU A 242 25.86 5.83 -38.53
CA GLU A 242 26.73 6.74 -37.80
C GLU A 242 26.00 7.34 -36.60
N ILE A 243 26.68 7.44 -35.47
CA ILE A 243 26.22 8.12 -34.27
C ILE A 243 27.18 9.26 -33.99
N GLN A 244 26.68 10.50 -33.96
CA GLN A 244 27.45 11.65 -33.53
C GLN A 244 27.26 11.87 -32.03
N LEU A 245 28.37 11.99 -31.30
CA LEU A 245 28.38 12.38 -29.89
C LEU A 245 28.84 13.83 -29.74
N GLU A 246 28.06 14.60 -29.02
CA GLU A 246 28.42 15.95 -28.60
C GLU A 246 29.28 15.92 -27.32
N PRO A 247 30.09 16.96 -27.04
CA PRO A 247 30.76 17.08 -25.75
C PRO A 247 29.78 16.96 -24.58
N GLY A 248 30.14 16.16 -23.58
CA GLY A 248 29.29 15.91 -22.44
C GLY A 248 29.26 17.13 -21.53
N VAL A 249 28.06 17.61 -21.19
CA VAL A 249 27.88 18.69 -20.20
C VAL A 249 27.36 18.12 -18.88
N THR A 250 27.61 18.86 -17.80
CA THR A 250 27.10 18.54 -16.46
C THR A 250 26.02 19.54 -16.10
N LEU A 251 24.91 19.07 -15.55
CA LEU A 251 23.88 19.90 -14.94
C LEU A 251 23.95 19.73 -13.42
N ARG A 252 24.26 20.81 -12.69
CA ARG A 252 24.25 20.86 -11.22
C ARG A 252 23.03 21.62 -10.73
N LEU A 253 22.28 21.03 -9.81
CA LEU A 253 21.07 21.61 -9.23
C LEU A 253 21.19 21.66 -7.71
N TYR A 254 20.73 22.76 -7.11
CA TYR A 254 20.55 22.91 -5.67
C TYR A 254 19.06 23.12 -5.37
N LEU A 255 18.47 22.21 -4.59
CA LEU A 255 17.08 22.28 -4.19
C LEU A 255 16.96 23.03 -2.87
N SER A 256 16.39 24.24 -2.93
CA SER A 256 16.24 25.12 -1.79
C SER A 256 14.80 25.17 -1.32
N GLY A 257 14.53 24.74 -0.10
CA GLY A 257 13.26 24.91 0.59
C GLY A 257 13.14 26.26 1.31
N PRO A 258 12.08 26.46 2.11
CA PRO A 258 11.86 27.66 2.89
C PRO A 258 13.05 28.03 3.77
N ARG A 259 13.36 29.33 3.82
CA ARG A 259 14.50 29.88 4.57
C ARG A 259 15.87 29.33 4.12
N GLY A 260 15.98 28.87 2.88
CA GLY A 260 17.22 28.38 2.29
C GLY A 260 17.64 26.98 2.72
N ARG A 261 16.76 26.22 3.40
CA ARG A 261 17.07 24.86 3.86
C ARG A 261 17.18 23.90 2.68
N PRO A 262 18.16 22.98 2.64
CA PRO A 262 18.27 22.01 1.57
C PRO A 262 17.10 21.03 1.58
N VAL A 263 16.60 20.66 0.39
CA VAL A 263 15.59 19.61 0.22
C VAL A 263 16.26 18.28 -0.10
N VAL A 264 16.29 17.39 0.88
CA VAL A 264 16.96 16.07 0.82
C VAL A 264 16.03 14.99 0.28
N GLY A 265 16.55 14.06 -0.52
CA GLY A 265 15.82 12.88 -0.98
C GLY A 265 14.72 13.13 -2.02
N ALA A 266 14.64 14.34 -2.59
CA ALA A 266 13.70 14.66 -3.66
C ALA A 266 14.08 13.94 -4.96
N ASP A 267 13.08 13.40 -5.65
CA ASP A 267 13.25 12.79 -6.96
C ASP A 267 13.33 13.87 -8.02
N VAL A 268 14.51 14.02 -8.62
CA VAL A 268 14.78 14.95 -9.71
C VAL A 268 14.87 14.18 -11.01
N THR A 269 14.01 14.52 -11.96
CA THR A 269 14.02 13.96 -13.30
C THR A 269 14.41 15.05 -14.29
N VAL A 270 15.43 14.78 -15.11
CA VAL A 270 15.82 15.64 -16.23
C VAL A 270 15.40 14.97 -17.54
N GLN A 271 14.86 15.77 -18.46
CA GLN A 271 14.42 15.29 -19.76
C GLN A 271 14.89 16.20 -20.90
N ALA A 272 15.54 15.62 -21.91
CA ALA A 272 16.01 16.31 -23.10
C ALA A 272 14.85 16.90 -23.93
N PRO A 273 15.05 18.05 -24.61
CA PRO A 273 14.06 18.63 -25.51
C PRO A 273 13.93 17.77 -26.79
N SER A 274 12.94 16.87 -26.84
CA SER A 274 12.48 16.05 -28.00
C SER A 274 13.38 14.90 -28.54
N ASP A 275 12.69 13.89 -29.11
CA ASP A 275 13.07 12.67 -29.86
C ASP A 275 14.28 11.78 -29.49
N VAL A 276 15.10 12.14 -28.51
CA VAL A 276 16.14 11.22 -28.00
C VAL A 276 15.53 10.29 -26.94
N ARG A 277 15.08 9.09 -27.32
CA ARG A 277 14.83 8.01 -26.35
C ARG A 277 16.15 7.66 -25.69
N GLY A 278 16.30 7.91 -24.38
CA GLY A 278 17.58 7.95 -23.67
C GLY A 278 17.81 9.29 -22.97
N GLY A 279 17.04 10.31 -23.33
CA GLY A 279 17.10 11.64 -22.74
C GLY A 279 16.31 11.81 -21.44
N ARG A 280 15.93 10.75 -20.69
CA ARG A 280 15.31 10.90 -19.36
C ARG A 280 16.22 10.28 -18.31
N ARG A 281 16.65 11.07 -17.33
CA ARG A 281 17.47 10.60 -16.21
C ARG A 281 16.83 11.02 -14.91
N THR A 282 16.95 10.18 -13.88
CA THR A 282 16.40 10.46 -12.56
C THR A 282 17.47 10.22 -11.50
N ALA A 283 17.58 11.13 -10.54
CA ALA A 283 18.45 11.01 -9.39
C ALA A 283 17.77 11.64 -8.16
N LYS A 284 18.20 11.24 -6.97
CA LYS A 284 17.74 11.84 -5.71
C LYS A 284 18.68 12.95 -5.28
N SER A 285 18.14 14.00 -4.66
CA SER A 285 18.97 15.00 -4.00
C SER A 285 19.67 14.42 -2.76
N ASP A 286 20.92 14.83 -2.55
CA ASP A 286 21.75 14.42 -1.43
C ASP A 286 21.38 15.13 -0.11
N GLU A 287 22.14 14.88 0.95
CA GLU A 287 21.97 15.50 2.28
C GLU A 287 22.12 17.03 2.28
N ASN A 288 22.77 17.59 1.25
CA ASN A 288 22.93 19.02 1.04
C ASN A 288 21.91 19.57 0.05
N GLY A 289 20.91 18.77 -0.36
CA GLY A 289 19.90 19.17 -1.34
C GLY A 289 20.44 19.33 -2.76
N ARG A 290 21.63 18.80 -3.06
CA ARG A 290 22.26 18.89 -4.38
C ARG A 290 21.98 17.65 -5.22
N VAL A 291 21.92 17.84 -6.53
CA VAL A 291 21.92 16.74 -7.50
C VAL A 291 22.74 17.13 -8.73
N ALA A 292 23.45 16.17 -9.30
CA ALA A 292 24.26 16.38 -10.50
C ALA A 292 23.96 15.32 -11.55
N PHE A 293 23.86 15.75 -12.81
CA PHE A 293 23.73 14.88 -13.97
C PHE A 293 24.89 15.14 -14.92
N GLU A 294 25.79 14.18 -15.06
CA GLU A 294 27.00 14.28 -15.89
C GLU A 294 26.81 13.60 -17.25
N GLY A 295 27.60 13.97 -18.26
CA GLY A 295 27.57 13.31 -19.57
C GLY A 295 26.23 13.49 -20.29
N LEU A 296 25.63 14.67 -20.16
CA LEU A 296 24.43 15.05 -20.89
C LEU A 296 24.80 15.49 -22.31
N GLY A 297 24.09 14.98 -23.32
CA GLY A 297 24.34 15.28 -24.74
C GLY A 297 23.52 16.45 -25.31
N ALA A 298 22.89 17.25 -24.44
CA ALA A 298 22.13 18.41 -24.86
C ALA A 298 22.46 19.62 -23.96
N PRO A 299 22.48 20.85 -24.52
CA PRO A 299 22.82 22.05 -23.76
C PRO A 299 21.69 22.53 -22.84
N THR A 300 20.44 22.12 -23.10
CA THR A 300 19.28 22.49 -22.27
C THR A 300 18.41 21.29 -21.97
N TRP A 301 17.79 21.27 -20.79
CA TRP A 301 16.99 20.17 -20.27
C TRP A 301 15.74 20.68 -19.57
N SER A 302 14.64 19.94 -19.62
CA SER A 302 13.53 20.14 -18.69
C SER A 302 13.82 19.40 -17.38
N VAL A 303 13.53 20.03 -16.26
CA VAL A 303 13.78 19.49 -14.92
C VAL A 303 12.45 19.40 -14.19
N ARG A 304 12.15 18.25 -13.62
CA ARG A 304 11.01 18.03 -12.74
C ARG A 304 11.50 17.54 -11.39
N VAL A 305 11.05 18.20 -10.33
CA VAL A 305 11.34 17.83 -8.94
C VAL A 305 10.06 17.36 -8.27
N SER A 306 10.13 16.22 -7.60
CA SER A 306 9.03 15.65 -6.82
C SER A 306 9.51 15.31 -5.41
N HIS A 307 8.76 15.74 -4.40
CA HIS A 307 9.00 15.41 -3.00
C HIS A 307 7.66 15.36 -2.25
N PRO A 308 7.43 14.44 -1.29
CA PRO A 308 6.14 14.33 -0.59
C PRO A 308 5.68 15.61 0.12
N GLU A 309 6.63 16.35 0.71
CA GLU A 309 6.35 17.55 1.51
C GLU A 309 6.32 18.86 0.71
N PHE A 310 6.83 18.84 -0.53
CA PHE A 310 6.89 20.03 -1.39
C PHE A 310 5.96 19.89 -2.59
N ARG A 311 5.61 21.02 -3.19
CA ARG A 311 4.90 21.06 -4.45
C ARG A 311 5.83 20.54 -5.55
N PRO A 312 5.29 19.85 -6.58
CA PRO A 312 6.08 19.53 -7.76
C PRO A 312 6.58 20.80 -8.41
N SER A 313 7.90 20.91 -8.58
CA SER A 313 8.52 22.01 -9.34
C SER A 313 8.86 21.51 -10.74
N SER A 314 8.67 22.35 -11.75
CA SER A 314 9.08 22.05 -13.13
C SER A 314 9.69 23.29 -13.77
N LEU A 315 10.91 23.14 -14.29
CA LEU A 315 11.58 24.15 -15.09
C LEU A 315 11.81 23.60 -16.49
N ASN A 316 11.54 24.41 -17.51
CA ASN A 316 11.83 24.08 -18.89
C ASN A 316 13.12 24.79 -19.31
N GLN A 317 13.87 24.19 -20.24
CA GLN A 317 15.06 24.79 -20.85
C GLN A 317 16.15 25.22 -19.84
N VAL A 318 16.37 24.42 -18.79
CA VAL A 318 17.48 24.63 -17.85
C VAL A 318 18.79 24.33 -18.56
N ALA A 319 19.71 25.31 -18.58
CA ALA A 319 21.01 25.16 -19.21
C ALA A 319 21.88 24.18 -18.39
N ALA A 320 22.44 23.17 -19.07
CA ALA A 320 23.40 22.25 -18.48
C ALA A 320 24.79 22.88 -18.51
N THR A 321 25.07 23.72 -17.53
CA THR A 321 26.36 24.40 -17.32
C THR A 321 27.04 23.89 -16.05
N GLU A 322 28.34 24.12 -15.91
CA GLU A 322 29.07 23.77 -14.68
C GLU A 322 28.61 24.55 -13.44
N THR A 323 27.83 25.62 -13.63
CA THR A 323 27.28 26.45 -12.57
C THR A 323 26.05 25.79 -11.92
N GLU A 324 25.97 25.87 -10.59
CA GLU A 324 24.83 25.36 -9.84
C GLU A 324 23.56 26.20 -10.10
N THR A 325 22.49 25.55 -10.55
CA THR A 325 21.17 26.18 -10.71
C THR A 325 20.32 25.93 -9.47
N VAL A 326 19.84 27.00 -8.85
CA VAL A 326 18.97 26.91 -7.67
C VAL A 326 17.52 26.68 -8.10
N ILE A 327 16.88 25.66 -7.54
CA ILE A 327 15.45 25.40 -7.70
C ILE A 327 14.77 25.63 -6.34
N GLU A 328 13.88 26.60 -6.29
CA GLU A 328 13.07 26.83 -5.10
C GLU A 328 11.94 25.79 -5.00
N CYS A 329 11.92 25.06 -3.88
CA CYS A 329 10.93 24.06 -3.55
C CYS A 329 9.94 24.64 -2.54
N LEU A 330 8.75 24.97 -3.03
CA LEU A 330 7.70 25.55 -2.20
C LEU A 330 6.91 24.45 -1.48
N PRO A 331 6.69 24.55 -0.15
CA PRO A 331 5.90 23.58 0.59
C PRO A 331 4.42 23.70 0.21
N TRP A 332 3.65 22.65 0.40
CA TRP A 332 2.19 22.76 0.31
C TRP A 332 1.64 23.81 1.30
N PRO A 333 0.56 24.54 0.97
CA PRO A 333 -0.10 25.48 1.87
C PRO A 333 -0.36 24.91 3.28
N ALA A 334 -0.36 25.81 4.26
CA ALA A 334 -0.78 25.52 5.61
C ALA A 334 -2.06 26.28 5.98
N ILE A 335 -2.73 25.86 7.06
CA ILE A 335 -3.74 26.65 7.75
C ILE A 335 -3.24 26.99 9.14
N GLU A 336 -3.28 28.28 9.49
CA GLU A 336 -2.97 28.77 10.82
C GLU A 336 -4.23 29.25 11.55
N GLY A 337 -4.16 29.32 12.88
CA GLY A 337 -5.23 29.87 13.69
C GLY A 337 -4.91 29.84 15.18
N VAL A 338 -5.88 30.25 15.99
CA VAL A 338 -5.77 30.25 17.45
C VAL A 338 -7.00 29.59 18.05
N VAL A 339 -6.82 28.67 19.00
CA VAL A 339 -7.90 28.08 19.80
C VAL A 339 -7.98 28.81 21.14
N ARG A 340 -9.19 29.17 21.57
CA ARG A 340 -9.45 29.78 22.89
C ARG A 340 -10.58 29.08 23.61
N ALA A 341 -10.45 28.94 24.93
CA ALA A 341 -11.56 28.57 25.79
C ALA A 341 -12.46 29.80 26.08
N PRO A 342 -13.70 29.61 26.57
CA PRO A 342 -14.61 30.70 26.90
C PRO A 342 -13.97 31.76 27.80
N ALA A 343 -14.41 33.01 27.62
CA ALA A 343 -13.85 34.20 28.26
C ALA A 343 -12.36 34.45 27.94
N GLY A 344 -11.88 33.96 26.80
CA GLY A 344 -10.52 34.20 26.29
C GLY A 344 -9.41 33.41 26.99
N LYS A 345 -9.78 32.44 27.83
CA LYS A 345 -8.84 31.57 28.55
C LYS A 345 -8.02 30.71 27.58
N PRO A 346 -6.81 30.27 27.98
CA PRO A 346 -6.05 29.32 27.18
C PRO A 346 -6.81 27.99 27.01
N PRO A 347 -6.62 27.27 25.90
CA PRO A 347 -7.22 25.94 25.74
C PRO A 347 -6.66 24.95 26.77
N PRO A 348 -7.44 23.95 27.20
CA PRO A 348 -6.96 22.96 28.16
C PRO A 348 -5.87 22.05 27.55
N PRO A 349 -4.99 21.46 28.37
CA PRO A 349 -4.07 20.42 27.92
C PRO A 349 -4.79 19.27 27.21
N GLY A 350 -4.16 18.70 26.19
CA GLY A 350 -4.79 17.67 25.34
C GLY A 350 -5.72 18.23 24.25
N THR A 351 -5.79 19.55 24.07
CA THR A 351 -6.48 20.16 22.91
C THR A 351 -5.76 19.79 21.62
N ARG A 352 -6.49 19.28 20.63
CA ARG A 352 -5.98 18.84 19.34
C ARG A 352 -6.71 19.47 18.19
N VAL A 353 -5.98 19.75 17.10
CA VAL A 353 -6.52 20.29 15.86
C VAL A 353 -6.18 19.44 14.65
N GLN A 354 -7.09 19.37 13.69
CA GLN A 354 -6.89 18.71 12.41
C GLN A 354 -7.63 19.43 11.29
N ALA A 355 -7.04 19.48 10.09
CA ALA A 355 -7.74 19.95 8.91
C ALA A 355 -8.48 18.79 8.25
N LEU A 356 -9.78 18.95 8.05
CA LEU A 356 -10.62 18.02 7.28
C LEU A 356 -11.21 18.75 6.07
N PRO A 357 -11.46 18.07 4.94
CA PRO A 357 -12.19 18.67 3.83
C PRO A 357 -13.52 19.27 4.33
N ALA A 358 -13.93 20.42 3.79
CA ALA A 358 -15.16 21.09 4.22
C ALA A 358 -16.42 20.24 3.96
N SER A 359 -16.34 19.24 3.09
CA SER A 359 -17.39 18.25 2.83
C SER A 359 -17.34 17.02 3.77
N ALA A 360 -16.40 16.97 4.72
CA ALA A 360 -16.27 15.84 5.63
C ALA A 360 -17.57 15.64 6.45
N PRO A 361 -18.05 14.40 6.60
CA PRO A 361 -19.21 14.09 7.44
C PRO A 361 -18.99 14.54 8.89
N GLY A 362 -20.06 14.97 9.56
CA GLY A 362 -20.04 15.46 10.94
C GLY A 362 -19.41 14.49 11.95
N ASP A 363 -19.60 13.18 11.77
CA ASP A 363 -19.10 12.19 12.72
C ASP A 363 -17.56 12.05 12.71
N ARG A 364 -16.90 12.38 11.58
CA ARG A 364 -15.43 12.44 11.50
C ARG A 364 -14.86 13.63 12.28
N ILE A 365 -15.64 14.69 12.44
CA ILE A 365 -15.27 15.90 13.18
C ILE A 365 -15.25 15.61 14.69
N ALA A 366 -16.12 14.71 15.16
CA ALA A 366 -16.26 14.36 16.57
C ALA A 366 -15.21 13.35 17.09
N GLN A 367 -14.45 12.70 16.21
CA GLN A 367 -13.51 11.61 16.53
C GLN A 367 -12.08 11.91 16.07
N LEU A 368 -11.52 13.00 16.56
CA LEU A 368 -10.11 13.33 16.31
C LEU A 368 -9.19 12.35 17.08
N ASP A 369 -9.01 11.14 16.54
CA ASP A 369 -8.05 10.11 17.02
C ASP A 369 -6.59 10.51 16.73
N GLY A 370 -6.37 11.63 16.02
CA GLY A 370 -5.08 12.21 15.66
C GLY A 370 -5.12 13.73 15.64
N GLY A 371 -4.12 14.37 15.04
CA GLY A 371 -4.03 15.83 14.95
C GLY A 371 -2.85 16.42 15.72
N VAL A 372 -2.65 17.71 15.55
CA VAL A 372 -1.56 18.45 16.20
C VAL A 372 -2.06 18.94 17.55
N GLU A 373 -1.30 18.68 18.60
CA GLU A 373 -1.60 19.20 19.94
C GLU A 373 -1.32 20.70 20.00
N VAL A 374 -2.26 21.43 20.61
CA VAL A 374 -2.20 22.89 20.73
C VAL A 374 -1.65 23.25 22.10
N GLY A 375 -0.65 24.13 22.13
CA GLY A 375 -0.07 24.65 23.36
C GLY A 375 -1.00 25.60 24.11
N ALA A 376 -0.56 26.04 25.29
CA ALA A 376 -1.30 27.01 26.11
C ALA A 376 -1.44 28.40 25.45
N ASP A 377 -0.61 28.71 24.45
CA ASP A 377 -0.72 29.92 23.62
C ASP A 377 -1.88 29.84 22.62
N GLY A 378 -2.45 28.66 22.41
CA GLY A 378 -3.58 28.40 21.55
C GLY A 378 -3.26 28.38 20.06
N TYR A 379 -2.03 28.72 19.66
CA TYR A 379 -1.66 28.82 18.26
C TYR A 379 -1.46 27.43 17.64
N PHE A 380 -1.87 27.30 16.38
CA PHE A 380 -1.60 26.10 15.60
C PHE A 380 -1.24 26.43 14.15
N ARG A 381 -0.47 25.52 13.52
CA ARG A 381 -0.18 25.52 12.09
C ARG A 381 -0.27 24.11 11.52
N LEU A 382 -1.23 23.91 10.62
CA LEU A 382 -1.49 22.64 9.93
C LEU A 382 -0.91 22.73 8.52
N SER A 383 0.28 22.16 8.29
CA SER A 383 1.00 22.24 7.00
C SER A 383 0.70 21.03 6.10
N GLY A 384 1.12 21.10 4.83
CA GLY A 384 1.04 19.95 3.91
C GLY A 384 -0.29 19.86 3.14
N LEU A 385 -1.14 20.88 3.21
CA LEU A 385 -2.52 20.82 2.74
C LEU A 385 -2.60 21.10 1.23
N ARG A 386 -3.36 20.25 0.53
CA ARG A 386 -3.61 20.42 -0.90
C ARG A 386 -4.64 21.53 -1.14
N PRO A 387 -4.65 22.14 -2.35
CA PRO A 387 -5.69 23.08 -2.74
C PRO A 387 -7.09 22.48 -2.54
N GLY A 388 -8.01 23.28 -2.02
CA GLY A 388 -9.37 22.85 -1.71
C GLY A 388 -9.99 23.62 -0.57
N ASP A 389 -11.21 23.23 -0.22
CA ASP A 389 -11.95 23.81 0.90
C ASP A 389 -11.78 22.94 2.13
N TRP A 390 -11.31 23.54 3.21
CA TRP A 390 -10.97 22.86 4.46
C TRP A 390 -11.73 23.46 5.63
N ARG A 391 -11.93 22.69 6.69
CA ARG A 391 -12.26 23.20 8.02
C ARG A 391 -11.24 22.69 9.01
N VAL A 392 -10.88 23.52 9.98
CA VAL A 392 -10.11 23.09 11.14
C VAL A 392 -11.08 22.58 12.18
N CYS A 393 -10.93 21.32 12.54
CA CYS A 393 -11.69 20.67 13.60
C CYS A 393 -10.84 20.66 14.87
N VAL A 394 -11.48 20.95 16.00
CA VAL A 394 -10.85 21.08 17.31
C VAL A 394 -11.56 20.14 18.28
N ALA A 395 -10.79 19.28 18.95
CA ALA A 395 -11.25 18.47 20.07
C ALA A 395 -10.45 18.87 21.31
N ALA A 396 -11.16 19.15 22.40
CA ALA A 396 -10.56 19.55 23.66
C ALA A 396 -11.31 18.87 24.81
N PRO A 397 -10.62 18.31 25.82
CA PRO A 397 -11.28 17.72 26.99
C PRO A 397 -12.17 18.74 27.71
N GLY A 398 -13.42 18.37 28.00
CA GLY A 398 -14.44 19.22 28.62
C GLY A 398 -15.22 20.11 27.64
N PHE A 399 -14.93 20.05 26.33
CA PHE A 399 -15.52 20.92 25.33
C PHE A 399 -16.16 20.13 24.18
N ALA A 400 -17.25 20.65 23.63
CA ALA A 400 -17.87 20.08 22.45
C ALA A 400 -16.92 20.21 21.23
N PRO A 401 -16.85 19.20 20.34
CA PRO A 401 -16.11 19.30 19.08
C PRO A 401 -16.53 20.55 18.32
N THR A 402 -15.55 21.37 17.95
CA THR A 402 -15.77 22.68 17.34
C THR A 402 -15.04 22.77 16.01
N THR A 403 -15.61 23.49 15.03
CA THR A 403 -14.97 23.71 13.74
C THR A 403 -14.83 25.18 13.40
N SER A 404 -13.77 25.52 12.66
CA SER A 404 -13.67 26.81 11.98
C SER A 404 -14.72 26.99 10.88
N VAL A 405 -14.88 28.22 10.41
CA VAL A 405 -15.45 28.49 9.08
C VAL A 405 -14.60 27.80 7.99
N PRO A 406 -15.17 27.48 6.81
CA PRO A 406 -14.40 26.97 5.69
C PRO A 406 -13.25 27.91 5.31
N VAL A 407 -12.05 27.35 5.17
CA VAL A 407 -10.84 28.02 4.69
C VAL A 407 -10.54 27.46 3.31
N LYS A 408 -10.58 28.33 2.30
CA LYS A 408 -10.26 27.98 0.92
C LYS A 408 -8.76 28.13 0.69
N LEU A 409 -8.09 27.04 0.37
CA LEU A 409 -6.66 27.03 0.04
C LEU A 409 -6.48 26.98 -1.48
N GLY A 410 -5.67 27.91 -1.99
CA GLY A 410 -5.16 27.88 -3.36
C GLY A 410 -3.95 26.95 -3.48
N ILE A 411 -3.27 27.01 -4.63
CA ILE A 411 -1.94 26.39 -4.79
C ILE A 411 -0.91 27.15 -3.96
N GLU A 412 -1.06 28.46 -3.82
CA GLU A 412 -0.19 29.36 -3.06
C GLU A 412 -0.93 30.03 -1.90
N GLY A 413 -0.14 30.54 -0.95
CA GLY A 413 -0.64 31.22 0.25
C GLY A 413 -1.10 30.26 1.34
N ASP A 414 -0.75 30.59 2.58
CA ASP A 414 -1.33 29.92 3.74
C ASP A 414 -2.72 30.47 4.03
N GLY A 415 -3.61 29.61 4.49
CA GLY A 415 -4.93 29.98 4.97
C GLY A 415 -4.91 30.39 6.45
N TYR A 416 -5.90 31.18 6.85
CA TYR A 416 -6.10 31.54 8.25
C TYR A 416 -7.52 31.17 8.69
N ALA A 417 -7.62 30.32 9.70
CA ALA A 417 -8.88 29.85 10.28
C ALA A 417 -9.47 30.82 11.31
N GLY A 418 -8.76 31.91 11.66
CA GLY A 418 -9.19 32.85 12.68
C GLY A 418 -9.01 32.31 14.10
N THR A 419 -9.77 32.90 15.03
CA THR A 419 -9.88 32.38 16.40
C THR A 419 -11.05 31.41 16.47
N ILE A 420 -10.78 30.18 16.92
CA ILE A 420 -11.77 29.14 17.16
C ILE A 420 -12.07 29.11 18.65
N GLU A 421 -13.27 29.54 19.02
CA GLU A 421 -13.71 29.54 20.41
C GLU A 421 -14.37 28.21 20.77
N LEU A 422 -13.82 27.52 21.77
CA LEU A 422 -14.37 26.28 22.30
C LEU A 422 -15.69 26.55 23.01
N ARG A 423 -16.64 25.63 22.84
CA ARG A 423 -17.93 25.65 23.54
C ARG A 423 -17.97 24.56 24.59
N ALA A 424 -18.52 24.88 25.76
CA ALA A 424 -18.66 23.91 26.83
C ALA A 424 -19.33 22.63 26.31
N GLY A 425 -18.71 21.48 26.56
CA GLY A 425 -19.24 20.18 26.18
C GLY A 425 -20.33 19.78 27.15
N GLY A 426 -21.41 19.21 26.62
CA GLY A 426 -22.37 18.50 27.43
C GLY A 426 -21.91 17.06 27.69
N SER A 427 -22.65 16.36 28.54
CA SER A 427 -22.42 14.93 28.78
C SER A 427 -23.72 14.17 28.80
N LEU A 428 -23.68 12.93 28.32
CA LEU A 428 -24.81 12.01 28.38
C LEU A 428 -24.42 10.79 29.23
N ALA A 429 -25.03 10.66 30.40
CA ALA A 429 -24.86 9.50 31.27
C ALA A 429 -26.05 8.54 31.11
N LEU A 430 -25.77 7.26 30.93
CA LEU A 430 -26.76 6.19 30.84
C LEU A 430 -26.50 5.13 31.92
N ALA A 431 -27.56 4.56 32.46
CA ALA A 431 -27.53 3.42 33.37
C ALA A 431 -28.28 2.25 32.74
N LEU A 432 -27.55 1.24 32.32
CA LEU A 432 -28.09 0.06 31.64
C LEU A 432 -28.52 -1.00 32.64
N VAL A 433 -29.76 -1.47 32.53
CA VAL A 433 -30.31 -2.51 33.39
C VAL A 433 -31.01 -3.61 32.60
N LEU A 434 -30.88 -4.85 33.04
CA LEU A 434 -31.64 -6.00 32.56
C LEU A 434 -32.59 -6.43 33.70
N GLY A 435 -33.84 -6.00 33.64
CA GLY A 435 -34.76 -6.07 34.77
C GLY A 435 -34.32 -5.16 35.92
N THR A 436 -33.67 -5.71 36.94
CA THR A 436 -33.13 -4.94 38.08
C THR A 436 -31.60 -4.99 38.17
N GLU A 437 -30.96 -5.85 37.38
CA GLU A 437 -29.51 -6.03 37.43
C GLU A 437 -28.79 -5.04 36.49
N PRO A 438 -27.66 -4.46 36.91
CA PRO A 438 -26.84 -3.63 36.04
C PRO A 438 -26.20 -4.46 34.93
N VAL A 439 -26.01 -3.86 33.75
CA VAL A 439 -25.41 -4.54 32.59
C VAL A 439 -24.00 -3.98 32.32
N PRO A 440 -22.95 -4.63 32.85
CA PRO A 440 -21.57 -4.22 32.62
C PRO A 440 -21.02 -4.71 31.27
N GLY A 441 -20.02 -4.01 30.74
CA GLY A 441 -19.33 -4.41 29.52
C GLY A 441 -20.13 -4.23 28.23
N ALA A 442 -21.30 -3.58 28.27
CA ALA A 442 -22.06 -3.25 27.08
C ALA A 442 -21.33 -2.16 26.28
N GLU A 443 -21.27 -2.31 24.97
CA GLU A 443 -20.75 -1.30 24.04
C GLU A 443 -21.90 -0.36 23.63
N LEU A 444 -21.74 0.93 23.85
CA LEU A 444 -22.69 1.96 23.44
C LEU A 444 -22.08 2.77 22.29
N GLU A 445 -22.87 3.07 21.27
CA GLU A 445 -22.48 3.87 20.11
C GLU A 445 -23.46 5.02 19.90
N LEU A 446 -22.92 6.23 19.74
CA LEU A 446 -23.71 7.46 19.58
C LEU A 446 -24.06 7.73 18.12
N PHE A 447 -25.30 8.10 17.87
CA PHE A 447 -25.86 8.48 16.57
C PHE A 447 -26.52 9.86 16.64
N GLN A 448 -26.40 10.65 15.58
CA GLN A 448 -27.06 11.97 15.46
C GLN A 448 -28.55 11.87 15.12
N SER A 449 -28.99 10.71 14.62
CA SER A 449 -30.38 10.41 14.25
C SER A 449 -30.73 8.99 14.71
N GLU A 450 -32.03 8.65 14.72
CA GLU A 450 -32.46 7.30 15.08
C GLU A 450 -31.76 6.26 14.18
N PRO A 451 -31.01 5.29 14.74
CA PRO A 451 -30.34 4.29 13.94
C PRO A 451 -31.39 3.33 13.36
N THR A 452 -31.30 3.11 12.05
CA THR A 452 -32.15 2.13 11.37
C THR A 452 -31.87 0.72 11.88
N PRO A 453 -32.84 -0.21 11.79
CA PRO A 453 -32.61 -1.60 12.11
C PRO A 453 -31.39 -2.20 11.38
N ALA A 454 -31.17 -1.87 10.10
CA ALA A 454 -29.99 -2.34 9.37
C ALA A 454 -28.65 -1.84 9.96
N GLN A 455 -28.61 -0.58 10.44
CA GLN A 455 -27.41 -0.02 11.09
C GLN A 455 -27.13 -0.67 12.45
N LEU A 456 -28.16 -0.94 13.26
CA LEU A 456 -28.03 -1.63 14.54
C LEU A 456 -27.52 -3.06 14.39
N TRP A 457 -27.90 -3.74 13.30
CA TRP A 457 -27.63 -5.16 13.13
C TRP A 457 -26.46 -5.47 12.18
N ALA A 458 -25.74 -4.45 11.72
CA ALA A 458 -24.53 -4.64 10.93
C ALA A 458 -23.52 -5.50 11.71
N LEU A 459 -23.07 -6.60 11.11
CA LEU A 459 -22.12 -7.56 11.70
C LEU A 459 -20.90 -6.84 12.28
N GLN A 460 -20.45 -7.22 13.48
CA GLN A 460 -19.31 -6.60 14.17
C GLN A 460 -18.04 -6.50 13.29
N GLY A 461 -17.83 -7.42 12.33
CA GLY A 461 -16.73 -7.39 11.36
C GLY A 461 -16.97 -6.57 10.09
N SER A 462 -18.21 -6.17 9.81
CA SER A 462 -18.60 -5.31 8.67
C SER A 462 -18.92 -3.88 9.11
N ARG A 463 -18.83 -3.56 10.41
CA ARG A 463 -18.84 -2.19 10.91
C ARG A 463 -17.66 -1.47 10.26
N GLY A 464 -17.96 -0.62 9.26
CA GLY A 464 -16.96 0.18 8.58
C GLY A 464 -16.08 0.98 9.55
N PRO A 465 -14.99 1.59 9.06
CA PRO A 465 -14.02 2.27 9.93
C PRO A 465 -14.72 3.28 10.85
N LYS A 466 -14.71 2.99 12.16
CA LYS A 466 -15.09 3.85 13.31
C LYS A 466 -15.97 5.06 12.95
N LEU A 467 -17.24 4.83 12.63
CA LEU A 467 -18.15 5.91 12.21
C LEU A 467 -18.83 6.63 13.39
N GLY A 468 -18.79 6.10 14.62
CA GLY A 468 -19.45 6.71 15.79
C GLY A 468 -18.60 6.69 17.05
N ARG A 469 -18.82 7.67 17.95
CA ARG A 469 -18.20 7.70 19.29
C ARG A 469 -18.74 6.52 20.10
N ARG A 470 -17.85 5.79 20.76
CA ARG A 470 -18.23 4.61 21.58
C ARG A 470 -17.71 4.69 22.99
N VAL A 471 -18.46 4.09 23.90
CA VAL A 471 -18.08 3.90 25.31
C VAL A 471 -18.53 2.51 25.76
N THR A 472 -17.92 2.01 26.82
CA THR A 472 -18.30 0.73 27.42
C THR A 472 -18.89 0.97 28.81
N SER A 473 -19.96 0.26 29.18
CA SER A 473 -20.52 0.36 30.52
C SER A 473 -19.60 -0.26 31.57
N GLY A 474 -19.48 0.43 32.71
CA GLY A 474 -18.72 -0.03 33.87
C GLY A 474 -19.42 -1.16 34.64
N PRO A 475 -18.80 -1.67 35.72
CA PRO A 475 -19.36 -2.74 36.56
C PRO A 475 -20.75 -2.46 37.15
N ASP A 476 -21.09 -1.19 37.32
CA ASP A 476 -22.38 -0.69 37.81
C ASP A 476 -23.42 -0.48 36.69
N GLY A 477 -23.10 -0.90 35.46
CA GLY A 477 -23.94 -0.73 34.28
C GLY A 477 -23.99 0.71 33.76
N ARG A 478 -23.20 1.64 34.31
CA ARG A 478 -23.19 3.04 33.88
C ARG A 478 -22.19 3.28 32.77
N ALA A 479 -22.55 4.16 31.84
CA ALA A 479 -21.68 4.65 30.78
C ALA A 479 -21.90 6.15 30.59
N THR A 480 -20.85 6.89 30.24
CA THR A 480 -20.94 8.33 30.02
C THR A 480 -20.25 8.71 28.72
N PHE A 481 -20.95 9.44 27.87
CA PHE A 481 -20.36 10.16 26.75
C PHE A 481 -20.04 11.60 27.21
N PRO A 482 -18.77 11.94 27.47
CA PRO A 482 -18.40 13.32 27.80
C PRO A 482 -18.34 14.18 26.54
N ASP A 483 -18.02 15.47 26.64
CA ASP A 483 -17.60 16.31 25.51
C ASP A 483 -18.54 16.27 24.29
N LEU A 484 -19.85 16.29 24.51
CA LEU A 484 -20.83 16.22 23.44
C LEU A 484 -21.31 17.62 23.03
N SER A 485 -21.59 17.79 21.74
CA SER A 485 -22.30 18.98 21.26
C SER A 485 -23.74 18.99 21.82
N PRO A 486 -24.27 20.16 22.21
CA PRO A 486 -25.67 20.29 22.60
C PRO A 486 -26.61 19.85 21.46
N GLY A 487 -27.70 19.17 21.82
CA GLY A 487 -28.71 18.70 20.88
C GLY A 487 -29.23 17.30 21.21
N GLN A 488 -30.05 16.77 20.31
CA GLN A 488 -30.62 15.44 20.44
C GLN A 488 -29.72 14.38 19.83
N VAL A 489 -29.51 13.29 20.57
CA VAL A 489 -28.73 12.14 20.12
C VAL A 489 -29.46 10.83 20.38
N TRP A 490 -29.11 9.81 19.63
CA TRP A 490 -29.56 8.44 19.85
C TRP A 490 -28.37 7.58 20.26
N VAL A 491 -28.64 6.52 21.01
CA VAL A 491 -27.62 5.59 21.47
C VAL A 491 -28.01 4.18 21.06
N ALA A 492 -27.17 3.52 20.29
CA ALA A 492 -27.22 2.08 20.09
C ALA A 492 -26.51 1.37 21.24
N VAL A 493 -27.09 0.29 21.75
CA VAL A 493 -26.57 -0.48 22.88
C VAL A 493 -26.40 -1.92 22.45
N TYR A 494 -25.19 -2.44 22.62
CA TYR A 494 -24.80 -3.81 22.36
C TYR A 494 -24.35 -4.45 23.65
N ALA A 495 -25.11 -5.40 24.17
CA ALA A 495 -24.79 -6.10 25.39
C ALA A 495 -24.91 -7.61 25.18
N GLU A 496 -24.13 -8.38 25.92
CA GLU A 496 -24.31 -9.83 25.97
C GLU A 496 -25.71 -10.19 26.47
N VAL A 497 -26.25 -11.30 25.97
CA VAL A 497 -27.59 -11.82 26.31
C VAL A 497 -28.74 -10.88 25.92
N CYS A 498 -28.48 -9.76 25.24
CA CYS A 498 -29.47 -8.77 24.82
C CYS A 498 -29.42 -8.57 23.30
N PRO A 499 -30.57 -8.41 22.62
CA PRO A 499 -30.58 -7.95 21.24
C PRO A 499 -30.03 -6.52 21.16
N PRO A 500 -29.43 -6.12 20.02
CA PRO A 500 -29.09 -4.73 19.76
C PRO A 500 -30.29 -3.81 20.04
N ALA A 501 -30.13 -2.90 20.98
CA ALA A 501 -31.16 -1.97 21.39
C ALA A 501 -30.81 -0.56 20.93
N ARG A 502 -31.82 0.30 20.82
CA ARG A 502 -31.64 1.74 20.64
C ARG A 502 -32.37 2.49 21.75
N SER A 503 -31.81 3.62 22.14
CA SER A 503 -32.35 4.49 23.17
C SER A 503 -32.24 5.94 22.73
N GLY A 504 -33.35 6.68 22.75
CA GLY A 504 -33.39 8.09 22.35
C GLY A 504 -34.77 8.53 21.84
N PRO A 505 -34.87 9.78 21.36
CA PRO A 505 -33.82 10.80 21.37
C PRO A 505 -33.53 11.28 22.79
N HIS A 506 -32.26 11.51 23.11
CA HIS A 506 -31.80 12.06 24.39
C HIS A 506 -31.26 13.47 24.17
N GLU A 507 -31.67 14.42 25.02
CA GLU A 507 -31.08 15.75 25.05
C GLU A 507 -29.74 15.73 25.77
N VAL A 508 -28.70 16.24 25.11
CA VAL A 508 -27.38 16.42 25.71
C VAL A 508 -27.40 17.64 26.63
N GLY A 509 -27.41 17.37 27.94
CA GLY A 509 -27.38 18.41 28.98
C GLY A 509 -25.98 18.99 29.20
N SER A 510 -25.93 20.23 29.70
CA SER A 510 -24.70 20.93 30.09
C SER A 510 -24.25 20.64 31.53
N ASP A 511 -25.04 19.89 32.31
CA ASP A 511 -24.71 19.50 33.69
C ASP A 511 -24.03 18.11 33.72
N PRO A 512 -22.74 18.02 34.06
CA PRO A 512 -22.03 16.76 34.23
C PRO A 512 -22.58 15.87 35.36
N GLY A 513 -23.37 16.44 36.28
CA GLY A 513 -24.00 15.76 37.40
C GLY A 513 -25.44 15.32 37.16
N ALA A 514 -25.97 15.48 35.94
CA ALA A 514 -27.31 15.03 35.61
C ALA A 514 -27.50 13.54 35.91
N ALA A 515 -28.66 13.17 36.46
CA ALA A 515 -28.97 11.79 36.77
C ALA A 515 -28.86 10.93 35.50
N ALA A 516 -28.18 9.78 35.61
CA ALA A 516 -28.02 8.87 34.49
C ALA A 516 -29.38 8.38 33.99
N ILE A 517 -29.58 8.43 32.68
CA ILE A 517 -30.82 7.98 32.03
C ILE A 517 -30.87 6.46 32.13
N ARG A 518 -31.91 5.94 32.78
CA ARG A 518 -32.13 4.51 32.91
C ARG A 518 -32.58 3.94 31.56
N VAL A 519 -31.83 2.97 31.05
CA VAL A 519 -32.15 2.22 29.83
C VAL A 519 -32.38 0.76 30.19
N GLU A 520 -33.63 0.32 30.01
CA GLU A 520 -34.02 -1.06 30.28
C GLU A 520 -33.82 -1.91 29.02
N LEU A 521 -32.94 -2.90 29.13
CA LEU A 521 -32.68 -3.88 28.09
C LEU A 521 -33.60 -5.09 28.27
N ALA A 522 -33.92 -5.74 27.15
CA ALA A 522 -34.69 -6.97 27.14
C ALA A 522 -33.76 -8.17 26.93
N ARG A 523 -34.07 -9.28 27.60
CA ARG A 523 -33.32 -10.52 27.45
C ARG A 523 -33.61 -11.13 26.07
N GLY A 524 -32.55 -11.33 25.29
CA GLY A 524 -32.61 -11.90 23.95
C GLY A 524 -32.67 -13.42 23.97
N ALA A 525 -32.92 -13.98 22.79
CA ALA A 525 -32.83 -15.40 22.50
C ALA A 525 -31.72 -15.66 21.49
N ARG A 526 -31.23 -16.89 21.37
CA ARG A 526 -30.16 -17.23 20.43
C ARG A 526 -30.50 -18.51 19.69
N ILE A 527 -30.10 -18.57 18.43
CA ILE A 527 -30.16 -19.80 17.65
C ILE A 527 -28.75 -20.23 17.33
N GLN A 528 -28.48 -21.51 17.47
CA GLN A 528 -27.24 -22.14 17.08
C GLN A 528 -27.53 -23.50 16.44
N GLY A 529 -26.56 -24.07 15.74
CA GLY A 529 -26.70 -25.39 15.18
C GLY A 529 -25.66 -25.68 14.13
N ARG A 530 -25.89 -26.73 13.36
CA ARG A 530 -25.01 -27.15 12.26
C ARG A 530 -25.76 -27.22 10.94
N VAL A 531 -25.08 -26.85 9.86
CA VAL A 531 -25.54 -27.08 8.49
C VAL A 531 -24.76 -28.24 7.88
N SER A 532 -25.47 -29.24 7.37
CA SER A 532 -24.88 -30.43 6.74
C SER A 532 -25.57 -30.81 5.42
N SER A 533 -24.91 -31.60 4.58
CA SER A 533 -25.56 -32.23 3.42
C SER A 533 -26.45 -33.38 3.85
N ALA A 534 -27.31 -33.86 2.94
CA ALA A 534 -28.09 -35.10 3.15
C ALA A 534 -27.25 -36.34 3.55
N GLN A 535 -25.94 -36.36 3.30
CA GLN A 535 -25.01 -37.42 3.68
C GLN A 535 -24.34 -37.19 5.05
N GLY A 536 -24.71 -36.11 5.76
CA GLY A 536 -24.17 -35.75 7.08
C GLY A 536 -22.83 -34.99 7.03
N THR A 537 -22.33 -34.64 5.84
CA THR A 537 -21.09 -33.86 5.71
C THR A 537 -21.35 -32.40 6.12
N PRO A 538 -20.54 -31.79 7.00
CA PRO A 538 -20.68 -30.37 7.33
C PRO A 538 -20.48 -29.47 6.12
N LEU A 539 -21.31 -28.43 6.02
CA LEU A 539 -21.24 -27.48 4.93
C LEU A 539 -20.71 -26.14 5.43
N ALA A 540 -19.47 -25.84 5.05
CA ALA A 540 -18.83 -24.57 5.34
C ALA A 540 -19.39 -23.43 4.49
N LEU A 541 -19.48 -22.22 5.07
CA LEU A 541 -19.95 -21.01 4.41
C LEU A 541 -21.37 -21.10 3.82
N ALA A 542 -22.17 -22.06 4.29
CA ALA A 542 -23.59 -22.13 3.97
C ALA A 542 -24.27 -20.87 4.49
N GLN A 543 -25.09 -20.24 3.66
CA GLN A 543 -25.79 -19.01 4.01
C GLN A 543 -27.09 -19.36 4.73
N LEU A 544 -27.34 -18.71 5.86
CA LEU A 544 -28.57 -18.83 6.62
C LEU A 544 -29.31 -17.51 6.56
N ARG A 545 -30.61 -17.58 6.23
CA ARG A 545 -31.52 -16.45 6.22
C ARG A 545 -32.54 -16.62 7.32
N ILE A 546 -32.54 -15.70 8.28
CA ILE A 546 -33.54 -15.62 9.36
C ILE A 546 -34.49 -14.47 9.06
N VAL A 547 -35.79 -14.74 9.08
CA VAL A 547 -36.86 -13.75 8.88
C VAL A 547 -37.78 -13.77 10.08
N GLU A 548 -38.01 -12.61 10.68
CA GLU A 548 -39.00 -12.47 11.75
C GLU A 548 -40.41 -12.28 11.18
N SER A 549 -41.38 -13.07 11.66
CA SER A 549 -42.74 -13.09 11.11
C SER A 549 -43.49 -11.76 11.30
N LYS A 550 -43.26 -11.04 12.42
CA LYS A 550 -43.87 -9.73 12.69
C LYS A 550 -43.06 -8.54 12.15
N ARG A 551 -41.92 -8.81 11.47
CA ARG A 551 -41.04 -7.83 10.81
C ARG A 551 -40.60 -6.64 11.71
N HIS A 552 -40.39 -6.83 13.01
CA HIS A 552 -39.81 -5.78 13.87
C HIS A 552 -38.38 -5.44 13.43
N LEU A 553 -37.63 -6.45 12.95
CA LEU A 553 -36.32 -6.24 12.32
C LEU A 553 -36.42 -5.51 10.98
N GLY A 554 -37.51 -5.67 10.22
CA GLY A 554 -37.73 -4.99 8.94
C GLY A 554 -36.90 -5.50 7.75
N PHE A 555 -35.95 -6.42 7.97
CA PHE A 555 -35.13 -7.06 6.93
C PHE A 555 -34.69 -8.47 7.38
N PRO A 556 -34.33 -9.38 6.44
CA PRO A 556 -33.80 -10.70 6.79
C PRO A 556 -32.38 -10.60 7.35
N LEU A 557 -32.09 -11.32 8.43
CA LEU A 557 -30.73 -11.49 8.94
C LEU A 557 -30.01 -12.59 8.15
N MET A 558 -28.78 -12.30 7.74
CA MET A 558 -27.91 -13.21 7.00
C MET A 558 -26.75 -13.65 7.88
N LEU A 559 -26.52 -14.95 7.96
CA LEU A 559 -25.39 -15.58 8.66
C LEU A 559 -24.69 -16.55 7.69
N ALA A 560 -23.45 -16.89 8.00
CA ALA A 560 -22.74 -17.98 7.35
C ALA A 560 -22.31 -19.01 8.39
N SER A 561 -22.37 -20.30 8.03
CA SER A 561 -21.71 -21.34 8.83
C SER A 561 -20.19 -21.22 8.74
N ASP A 562 -19.49 -21.63 9.80
CA ASP A 562 -18.05 -21.72 9.85
C ASP A 562 -17.50 -22.91 9.04
N THR A 563 -16.19 -23.16 9.10
CA THR A 563 -15.54 -24.25 8.37
C THR A 563 -16.00 -25.66 8.78
N GLU A 564 -16.62 -25.81 9.96
CA GLU A 564 -17.12 -27.07 10.50
C GLU A 564 -18.64 -27.20 10.34
N GLY A 565 -19.26 -26.23 9.67
CA GLY A 565 -20.69 -26.15 9.43
C GLY A 565 -21.49 -25.59 10.60
N HIS A 566 -20.84 -25.14 11.68
CA HIS A 566 -21.55 -24.56 12.82
C HIS A 566 -21.96 -23.13 12.52
N TYR A 567 -23.11 -22.73 13.05
CA TYR A 567 -23.57 -21.36 12.99
C TYR A 567 -24.13 -20.94 14.34
N THR A 568 -24.06 -19.64 14.59
CA THR A 568 -24.63 -19.05 15.79
C THR A 568 -25.11 -17.65 15.47
N SER A 569 -26.38 -17.36 15.77
CA SER A 569 -26.94 -16.04 15.58
C SER A 569 -26.42 -15.05 16.63
N ALA A 570 -26.53 -13.75 16.33
CA ALA A 570 -26.58 -12.73 17.37
C ALA A 570 -27.82 -12.95 18.27
N TRP A 571 -27.85 -12.27 19.41
CA TRP A 571 -29.02 -12.29 20.30
C TRP A 571 -30.23 -11.67 19.60
N LEU A 572 -31.27 -12.46 19.34
CA LEU A 572 -32.51 -12.10 18.67
C LEU A 572 -33.57 -11.64 19.68
N PRO A 573 -34.44 -10.68 19.33
CA PRO A 573 -35.64 -10.38 20.11
C PRO A 573 -36.52 -11.64 20.30
N PRO A 574 -37.22 -11.81 21.43
CA PRO A 574 -38.24 -12.84 21.55
C PRO A 574 -39.33 -12.68 20.48
N GLY A 575 -39.73 -13.76 19.84
CA GLY A 575 -40.67 -13.69 18.72
C GLY A 575 -40.68 -14.93 17.84
N ARG A 576 -41.49 -14.86 16.77
CA ARG A 576 -41.61 -15.93 15.78
C ARG A 576 -40.69 -15.68 14.60
N TYR A 577 -39.95 -16.72 14.21
CA TYR A 577 -38.94 -16.66 13.18
C TYR A 577 -39.09 -17.81 12.19
N THR A 578 -38.65 -17.56 10.97
CA THR A 578 -38.42 -18.55 9.93
C THR A 578 -36.93 -18.54 9.59
N ILE A 579 -36.29 -19.70 9.59
CA ILE A 579 -34.90 -19.86 9.14
C ILE A 579 -34.82 -20.79 7.93
N GLU A 580 -33.94 -20.48 7.00
CA GLU A 580 -33.66 -21.30 5.83
C GLU A 580 -32.15 -21.24 5.55
N ALA A 581 -31.52 -22.39 5.37
CA ALA A 581 -30.14 -22.48 4.88
C ALA A 581 -30.13 -22.68 3.36
N PHE A 582 -29.11 -22.16 2.68
CA PHE A 582 -28.85 -22.38 1.27
C PHE A 582 -27.35 -22.22 0.94
N THR A 583 -26.90 -22.80 -0.16
CA THR A 583 -25.50 -22.61 -0.60
C THR A 583 -25.36 -21.37 -1.46
N ALA A 584 -24.27 -20.62 -1.31
CA ALA A 584 -23.98 -19.46 -2.17
C ALA A 584 -23.68 -19.89 -3.63
N ALA A 585 -23.13 -21.09 -3.83
CA ALA A 585 -22.78 -21.63 -5.14
C ALA A 585 -24.00 -22.15 -5.91
N ASP A 586 -25.03 -22.63 -5.21
CA ASP A 586 -26.29 -23.11 -5.79
C ASP A 586 -27.46 -22.74 -4.85
N PRO A 587 -28.12 -21.60 -5.10
CA PRO A 587 -29.26 -21.16 -4.29
C PRO A 587 -30.50 -22.04 -4.41
N THR A 588 -30.52 -23.06 -5.29
CA THR A 588 -31.64 -24.00 -5.39
C THR A 588 -31.56 -25.12 -4.35
N LYS A 589 -30.36 -25.40 -3.83
CA LYS A 589 -30.15 -26.29 -2.69
C LYS A 589 -30.45 -25.55 -1.40
N ARG A 590 -31.58 -25.87 -0.77
CA ARG A 590 -32.09 -25.21 0.43
C ARG A 590 -32.64 -26.23 1.41
N SER A 591 -32.55 -25.92 2.70
CA SER A 591 -33.15 -26.74 3.76
C SER A 591 -34.67 -26.71 3.78
N GLY A 592 -35.27 -25.76 3.05
CA GLY A 592 -36.64 -25.32 3.26
C GLY A 592 -36.78 -24.43 4.51
N PRO A 593 -37.89 -23.69 4.62
CA PRO A 593 -38.15 -22.83 5.77
C PRO A 593 -38.53 -23.67 7.00
N SER A 594 -37.87 -23.39 8.12
CA SER A 594 -38.26 -23.91 9.44
C SER A 594 -38.80 -22.77 10.29
N GLU A 595 -40.06 -22.88 10.72
CA GLU A 595 -40.72 -21.90 11.57
C GLU A 595 -40.68 -22.31 13.04
N PHE A 596 -40.42 -21.34 13.92
CA PHE A 596 -40.29 -21.59 15.33
C PHE A 596 -40.46 -20.30 16.15
N GLU A 597 -40.75 -20.42 17.44
CA GLU A 597 -40.99 -19.28 18.34
C GLU A 597 -39.96 -19.26 19.47
N LEU A 598 -39.26 -18.14 19.67
CA LEU A 598 -38.22 -17.98 20.69
C LEU A 598 -38.74 -17.17 21.88
N GLY A 599 -38.56 -17.73 23.08
CA GLY A 599 -38.82 -17.05 24.35
C GLY A 599 -37.63 -16.23 24.87
N PRO A 600 -37.83 -15.32 25.85
CA PRO A 600 -36.74 -14.55 26.46
C PRO A 600 -35.69 -15.45 27.13
N GLY A 601 -34.41 -15.25 26.79
CA GLY A 601 -33.30 -16.04 27.33
C GLY A 601 -33.13 -17.43 26.72
N GLU A 602 -34.00 -17.81 25.78
CA GLU A 602 -33.94 -19.13 25.16
C GLU A 602 -32.72 -19.26 24.25
N GLN A 603 -32.01 -20.39 24.35
CA GLN A 603 -31.00 -20.79 23.37
C GLN A 603 -31.48 -22.05 22.66
N ARG A 604 -31.87 -21.90 21.40
CA ARG A 604 -32.40 -22.99 20.58
C ARG A 604 -31.32 -23.58 19.69
N THR A 605 -31.19 -24.89 19.73
CA THR A 605 -30.34 -25.62 18.79
C THR A 605 -31.18 -26.12 17.62
N LEU A 606 -30.78 -25.83 16.39
CA LEU A 606 -31.48 -26.23 15.18
C LEU A 606 -30.48 -26.66 14.10
N ASP A 607 -30.44 -27.95 13.81
CA ASP A 607 -29.62 -28.47 12.72
C ASP A 607 -30.39 -28.42 11.40
N LEU A 608 -29.71 -28.01 10.34
CA LEU A 608 -30.30 -27.82 9.01
C LEU A 608 -29.58 -28.69 7.99
N THR A 609 -30.35 -29.34 7.12
CA THR A 609 -29.83 -30.22 6.08
C THR A 609 -30.14 -29.65 4.70
N LEU A 610 -29.13 -29.61 3.82
CA LEU A 610 -29.19 -29.12 2.44
C LEU A 610 -29.25 -30.23 1.39
#